data_AF-A0A1H6H3C1-F1
#
_entry.id   AF-A0A1H6H3C1-F1
#
_cell.length_a   1.000
_cell.length_b   1.000
_cell.length_c   1.000
_cell.angle_alpha   90.00
_cell.angle_beta   90.00
_cell.angle_gamma   90.00
#
_symmetry.space_group_name_H-M   'P 1'
#
loop_
_entity.id
_entity.type
_entity.pdbx_description
1 polymer ?
#
loop_
_entity_poly.entity_id
_entity_poly.type
_entity_poly.pdbx_seq_one_letter_code
_entity_poly.pdbx_strand_id
1 'polypeptide(L)'
;MSSKEFKSIFGNIAKENEFLQAFGSWYKESSECIAILELQKSKYGDYYMLKIKIFIQGAFDRSYSTTKELIKSPMGSIGKQIIDDVFSFDKPIPDELRKERLNELFSNSIIPFVSNLMTKANIIDLESKGEIVLLSSVKKELEKLMK
;
A
#
# COMPACT_ATOMS: atom_id res chain seq x y z
N MET A 1 -0.29 -0.39 23.79
CA MET A 1 -0.05 -1.56 22.92
C MET A 1 1.39 -1.64 22.47
N SER A 2 1.90 -2.86 22.42
CA SER A 2 3.21 -3.20 21.87
C SER A 2 3.22 -3.17 20.35
N SER A 3 4.42 -3.08 19.77
CA SER A 3 4.60 -3.20 18.33
C SER A 3 4.08 -4.52 17.75
N LYS A 4 4.08 -5.62 18.53
CA LYS A 4 3.61 -6.93 18.06
C LYS A 4 2.09 -6.95 17.97
N GLU A 5 1.41 -6.43 19.00
CA GLU A 5 -0.04 -6.28 19.02
C GLU A 5 -0.53 -5.35 17.90
N PHE A 6 0.15 -4.22 17.70
CA PHE A 6 -0.17 -3.30 16.60
C PHE A 6 -0.14 -3.99 15.23
N LYS A 7 0.94 -4.74 14.94
CA LYS A 7 1.06 -5.49 13.68
C LYS A 7 -0.03 -6.55 13.52
N SER A 8 -0.44 -7.19 14.61
CA SER A 8 -1.53 -8.17 14.59
C SER A 8 -2.87 -7.49 14.26
N ILE A 9 -3.17 -6.35 14.89
CA ILE A 9 -4.38 -5.57 14.64
C ILE A 9 -4.40 -5.07 13.19
N PHE A 10 -3.31 -4.44 12.74
CA PHE A 10 -3.16 -4.00 11.35
C PHE A 10 -3.41 -5.15 10.38
N GLY A 11 -2.83 -6.32 10.66
CA GLY A 11 -2.99 -7.49 9.81
C GLY A 11 -4.40 -8.06 9.78
N ASN A 12 -5.13 -8.02 10.90
CA ASN A 12 -6.52 -8.44 10.95
C ASN A 12 -7.41 -7.50 10.13
N ILE A 13 -7.25 -6.17 10.29
CA ILE A 13 -8.00 -5.18 9.50
C ILE A 13 -7.67 -5.31 8.01
N ALA A 14 -6.39 -5.51 7.66
CA ALA A 14 -6.00 -5.76 6.28
C ALA A 14 -6.67 -7.02 5.71
N LYS A 15 -6.70 -8.12 6.48
CA LYS A 15 -7.35 -9.37 6.09
C LYS A 15 -8.86 -9.22 5.91
N GLU A 16 -9.54 -8.49 6.80
CA GLU A 16 -10.97 -8.16 6.68
C GLU A 16 -11.29 -7.39 5.40
N ASN A 17 -10.30 -6.69 4.84
CA ASN A 17 -10.39 -5.95 3.58
C ASN A 17 -9.72 -6.69 2.41
N GLU A 18 -9.68 -8.02 2.49
CA GLU A 18 -9.25 -8.96 1.45
C GLU A 18 -7.77 -8.86 1.07
N PHE A 19 -6.93 -8.29 1.94
CA PHE A 19 -5.49 -8.40 1.76
C PHE A 19 -4.99 -9.76 2.25
N LEU A 20 -4.15 -10.38 1.44
CA LEU A 20 -3.40 -11.57 1.79
C LEU A 20 -2.09 -11.19 2.48
N GLN A 21 -1.53 -12.07 3.31
CA GLN A 21 -0.28 -11.81 4.01
C GLN A 21 0.87 -12.63 3.42
N ALA A 22 1.99 -11.98 3.12
CA ALA A 22 3.21 -12.65 2.65
C ALA A 22 4.47 -11.90 3.10
N PHE A 23 5.49 -12.63 3.51
CA PHE A 23 6.83 -12.10 3.85
C PHE A 23 6.84 -10.88 4.80
N GLY A 24 5.88 -10.81 5.73
CA GLY A 24 5.76 -9.72 6.71
C GLY A 24 5.11 -8.45 6.18
N SER A 25 4.37 -8.55 5.07
CA SER A 25 3.59 -7.47 4.46
C SER A 25 2.22 -8.00 4.04
N TRP A 26 1.35 -7.09 3.61
CA TRP A 26 0.01 -7.43 3.13
C TRP A 26 -0.12 -7.00 1.68
N TYR A 27 -0.84 -7.77 0.88
CA TYR A 27 -0.97 -7.49 -0.53
C TYR A 27 -2.38 -7.81 -1.04
N LYS A 28 -2.76 -7.14 -2.11
CA LYS A 28 -3.97 -7.42 -2.88
C LYS A 28 -3.57 -7.48 -4.35
N GLU A 29 -4.14 -8.40 -5.09
CA GLU A 29 -3.80 -8.60 -6.50
C GLU A 29 -5.05 -8.66 -7.37
N SER A 30 -4.84 -8.33 -8.64
CA SER A 30 -5.79 -8.48 -9.74
C SER A 30 -5.03 -9.01 -10.95
N SER A 31 -5.72 -9.23 -12.07
CA SER A 31 -5.07 -9.53 -13.35
C SER A 31 -4.19 -8.38 -13.86
N GLU A 32 -4.37 -7.16 -13.36
CA GLU A 32 -3.70 -5.96 -13.87
C GLU A 32 -2.66 -5.38 -12.91
N CYS A 33 -2.80 -5.57 -11.61
CA CYS A 33 -1.98 -4.89 -10.60
C CYS A 33 -1.76 -5.75 -9.36
N ILE A 34 -0.62 -5.55 -8.69
CA ILE A 34 -0.35 -6.03 -7.32
C ILE A 34 -0.10 -4.81 -6.43
N ALA A 35 -0.92 -4.66 -5.39
CA ALA A 35 -0.77 -3.64 -4.36
C ALA A 35 -0.16 -4.25 -3.10
N ILE A 36 0.83 -3.59 -2.50
CA ILE A 36 1.53 -4.04 -1.29
C ILE A 36 1.47 -2.96 -0.22
N LEU A 37 1.04 -3.34 0.97
CA LEU A 37 1.12 -2.58 2.22
C LEU A 37 2.30 -3.09 3.05
N GLU A 38 3.30 -2.24 3.23
CA GLU A 38 4.50 -2.54 4.01
C GLU A 38 4.63 -1.58 5.19
N LEU A 39 4.59 -2.14 6.41
CA LEU A 39 4.94 -1.40 7.62
C LEU A 39 6.48 -1.37 7.76
N GLN A 40 7.07 -0.23 7.41
CA GLN A 40 8.50 0.01 7.60
C GLN A 40 8.76 0.58 8.99
N LYS A 41 9.51 -0.15 9.83
CA LYS A 41 9.92 0.34 11.14
C LYS A 41 10.91 1.49 10.98
N SER A 42 10.73 2.57 11.73
CA SER A 42 11.74 3.64 11.81
C SER A 42 13.02 3.14 12.47
N LYS A 43 14.17 3.65 12.01
CA LYS A 43 15.46 3.45 12.67
C LYS A 43 15.74 4.47 13.78
N TYR A 44 14.91 5.52 13.89
CA TYR A 44 15.17 6.70 14.71
C TYR A 44 14.14 6.95 15.82
N GLY A 45 13.04 6.19 15.84
CA GLY A 45 11.99 6.33 16.86
C GLY A 45 11.06 5.12 16.92
N ASP A 46 10.21 5.05 17.93
CA ASP A 46 9.28 3.95 18.10
C ASP A 46 8.00 4.20 17.29
N TYR A 47 8.13 4.17 15.97
CA TYR A 47 6.97 4.27 15.05
C TYR A 47 7.16 3.48 13.76
N TYR A 48 6.06 3.30 13.03
CA TYR A 48 6.05 2.75 11.67
C TYR A 48 5.75 3.84 10.64
N MET A 49 6.22 3.63 9.42
CA MET A 49 5.72 4.31 8.22
C MET A 49 5.02 3.25 7.37
N LEU A 50 3.82 3.56 6.87
CA LEU A 50 3.14 2.67 5.93
C LEU A 50 3.56 3.05 4.51
N LYS A 51 4.16 2.10 3.79
CA LYS A 51 4.43 2.20 2.36
C LYS A 51 3.40 1.40 1.59
N ILE A 52 2.74 2.07 0.65
CA ILE A 52 1.85 1.47 -0.34
C ILE A 52 2.59 1.46 -1.68
N LYS A 53 2.71 0.28 -2.29
CA LYS A 53 3.41 0.07 -3.56
C LYS A 53 2.46 -0.62 -4.53
N ILE A 54 2.25 -0.03 -5.71
CA ILE A 54 1.45 -0.63 -6.78
C ILE A 54 2.39 -1.05 -7.91
N PHE A 55 2.26 -2.30 -8.35
CA PHE A 55 2.99 -2.87 -9.47
C PHE A 55 2.01 -3.16 -10.59
N ILE A 56 2.25 -2.57 -11.77
CA ILE A 56 1.36 -2.69 -12.93
C ILE A 56 1.84 -3.83 -13.82
N GLN A 57 0.98 -4.82 -14.05
CA GLN A 57 1.28 -5.97 -14.91
C GLN A 57 1.54 -5.55 -16.36
N GLY A 58 2.63 -6.07 -16.93
CA GLY A 58 3.08 -5.78 -18.29
C GLY A 58 3.95 -4.54 -18.41
N ALA A 59 4.04 -3.68 -17.39
CA ALA A 59 4.87 -2.48 -17.47
C ALA A 59 6.35 -2.86 -17.54
N PHE A 60 7.08 -2.28 -18.50
CA PHE A 60 8.47 -2.65 -18.83
C PHE A 60 8.62 -4.12 -19.24
N ASP A 61 7.58 -4.66 -19.88
CA ASP A 61 7.48 -6.07 -20.30
C ASP A 61 7.69 -7.05 -19.12
N ARG A 62 7.29 -6.65 -17.90
CA ARG A 62 7.39 -7.47 -16.69
C ARG A 62 6.06 -8.10 -16.32
N SER A 63 6.12 -9.37 -15.94
CA SER A 63 5.05 -10.06 -15.23
C SER A 63 5.44 -10.19 -13.76
N TYR A 64 4.59 -9.70 -12.88
CA TYR A 64 4.79 -9.73 -11.45
C TYR A 64 4.02 -10.89 -10.83
N SER A 65 4.67 -11.57 -9.90
CA SER A 65 4.06 -12.56 -9.04
C SER A 65 4.50 -12.30 -7.60
N THR A 66 3.71 -12.78 -6.64
CA THR A 66 3.89 -12.46 -5.23
C THR A 66 5.07 -13.21 -4.61
N THR A 67 6.28 -12.81 -4.98
CA THR A 67 7.54 -13.36 -4.49
C THR A 67 8.10 -12.52 -3.34
N LYS A 68 9.04 -13.10 -2.58
CA LYS A 68 9.77 -12.36 -1.54
C LYS A 68 10.47 -11.13 -2.11
N GLU A 69 11.03 -11.23 -3.31
CA GLU A 69 11.69 -10.12 -4.01
C GLU A 69 10.72 -8.99 -4.32
N LEU A 70 9.54 -9.30 -4.88
CA LEU A 70 8.52 -8.30 -5.17
C LEU A 70 8.04 -7.60 -3.89
N ILE A 71 7.67 -8.38 -2.87
CA ILE A 71 7.17 -7.84 -1.59
C ILE A 71 8.20 -6.91 -0.95
N LYS A 72 9.48 -7.27 -1.01
CA LYS A 72 10.59 -6.49 -0.43
C LYS A 72 11.19 -5.46 -1.38
N SER A 73 10.64 -5.30 -2.58
CA SER A 73 11.09 -4.29 -3.52
C SER A 73 10.99 -2.90 -2.88
N PRO A 74 12.02 -2.04 -3.03
CA PRO A 74 12.03 -0.71 -2.44
C PRO A 74 10.99 0.23 -3.05
N MET A 75 10.53 -0.06 -4.28
CA MET A 75 9.60 0.79 -5.04
C MET A 75 8.68 -0.04 -5.94
N GLY A 76 7.45 0.46 -6.11
CA GLY A 76 6.52 0.01 -7.15
C GLY A 76 6.48 0.99 -8.32
N SER A 77 5.64 0.70 -9.31
CA SER A 77 5.27 1.64 -10.38
C SER A 77 4.63 2.91 -9.82
N ILE A 78 3.85 2.77 -8.74
CA ILE A 78 3.26 3.87 -7.98
C ILE A 78 3.60 3.64 -6.51
N GLY A 79 3.99 4.71 -5.81
CA GLY A 79 4.34 4.66 -4.40
C GLY A 79 3.62 5.75 -3.60
N LYS A 80 3.08 5.39 -2.44
CA LYS A 80 2.56 6.33 -1.44
C LYS A 80 3.09 5.97 -0.07
N GLN A 81 3.55 6.98 0.67
CA GLN A 81 3.92 6.81 2.07
C GLN A 81 2.88 7.52 2.94
N ILE A 82 2.40 6.84 3.97
CA ILE A 82 1.51 7.40 4.97
C ILE A 82 2.26 7.46 6.30
N ILE A 83 2.33 8.65 6.87
CA ILE A 83 2.83 8.93 8.21
C ILE A 83 1.63 9.46 8.99
N ASP A 84 1.29 8.78 10.08
CA ASP A 84 0.14 9.10 10.90
C ASP A 84 0.46 8.75 12.36
N ASP A 85 -0.13 9.49 13.30
CA ASP A 85 0.05 9.28 14.73
C ASP A 85 -0.42 7.89 15.18
N VAL A 86 -1.36 7.23 14.46
CA VAL A 86 -1.74 5.83 14.76
C VAL A 86 -0.58 4.84 14.63
N PHE A 87 0.45 5.18 13.83
CA PHE A 87 1.64 4.37 13.65
C PHE A 87 2.75 4.67 14.66
N SER A 88 2.57 5.69 15.50
CA SER A 88 3.56 6.11 16.50
C SER A 88 3.25 5.53 17.89
N PHE A 89 4.27 4.94 18.50
CA PHE A 89 4.26 4.49 19.91
C PHE A 89 4.96 5.50 20.83
N ASP A 90 5.69 6.46 20.27
CA ASP A 90 6.33 7.55 21.03
C ASP A 90 5.28 8.46 21.68
N LYS A 91 4.10 8.61 21.06
CA LYS A 91 2.96 9.36 21.62
C LYS A 91 1.97 8.40 22.30
N PRO A 92 1.59 8.64 23.56
CA PRO A 92 0.59 7.83 24.23
C PRO A 92 -0.80 8.08 23.61
N ILE A 93 -1.34 7.06 22.96
CA ILE A 93 -2.73 7.00 22.49
C ILE A 93 -3.36 5.78 23.17
N PRO A 94 -4.55 5.89 23.79
CA PRO A 94 -5.27 4.73 24.32
C PRO A 94 -5.46 3.66 23.26
N ASP A 95 -5.30 2.40 23.64
CA ASP A 95 -5.26 1.30 22.68
C ASP A 95 -6.55 1.15 21.86
N GLU A 96 -7.71 1.34 22.49
CA GLU A 96 -9.01 1.32 21.80
C GLU A 96 -9.14 2.48 20.81
N LEU A 97 -8.72 3.69 21.18
CA LEU A 97 -8.73 4.84 20.27
C LEU A 97 -7.78 4.63 19.09
N ARG A 98 -6.62 3.99 19.31
CA ARG A 98 -5.70 3.66 18.21
C ARG A 98 -6.31 2.63 17.25
N LYS A 99 -7.04 1.63 17.76
CA LYS A 99 -7.76 0.65 16.91
C LYS A 99 -8.85 1.33 16.08
N GLU A 100 -9.66 2.18 16.69
CA GLU A 100 -10.70 2.95 16.00
C GLU A 100 -10.11 3.78 14.87
N ARG A 101 -9.10 4.62 15.16
CA ARG A 101 -8.44 5.45 14.15
C ARG A 101 -7.73 4.65 13.07
N LEU A 102 -7.19 3.47 13.42
CA LEU A 102 -6.60 2.59 12.42
C LEU A 102 -7.66 2.05 11.46
N ASN A 103 -8.84 1.68 11.96
CA ASN A 103 -9.96 1.29 11.10
C ASN A 103 -10.40 2.45 10.20
N GLU A 104 -10.55 3.66 10.75
CA GLU A 104 -10.88 4.85 9.97
C GLU A 104 -9.84 5.13 8.88
N LEU A 105 -8.55 4.99 9.19
CA LEU A 105 -7.48 5.17 8.21
C LEU A 105 -7.58 4.12 7.08
N PHE A 106 -7.94 2.88 7.40
CA PHE A 106 -8.21 1.87 6.39
C PHE A 106 -9.39 2.25 5.51
N SER A 107 -10.56 2.50 6.11
CA SER A 107 -11.81 2.79 5.41
C SER A 107 -11.75 4.06 4.57
N ASN A 108 -11.14 5.12 5.09
CA ASN A 108 -11.18 6.44 4.47
C ASN A 108 -10.00 6.71 3.54
N SER A 109 -8.87 6.02 3.71
CA SER A 109 -7.63 6.33 2.98
C SER A 109 -6.99 5.14 2.29
N ILE A 110 -6.67 4.07 3.01
CA ILE A 110 -5.88 2.96 2.44
C ILE A 110 -6.68 2.19 1.41
N ILE A 111 -7.92 1.80 1.75
CA ILE A 111 -8.77 0.99 0.88
C ILE A 111 -9.17 1.77 -0.38
N PRO A 112 -9.70 3.02 -0.29
CA PRO A 112 -10.05 3.78 -1.48
C PRO A 112 -8.85 3.99 -2.41
N PHE A 113 -7.68 4.31 -1.84
CA PHE A 113 -6.46 4.50 -2.62
C PHE A 113 -6.03 3.22 -3.35
N VAL A 114 -6.00 2.08 -2.65
CA VAL A 114 -5.60 0.80 -3.28
C VAL A 114 -6.62 0.37 -4.32
N SER A 115 -7.92 0.38 -3.98
CA SER A 115 -8.99 -0.08 -4.88
C SER A 115 -9.04 0.70 -6.18
N ASN A 116 -8.84 2.03 -6.14
CA ASN A 116 -8.81 2.84 -7.35
C ASN A 116 -7.55 2.63 -8.21
N LEU A 117 -6.53 1.95 -7.69
CA LEU A 117 -5.29 1.66 -8.41
C LEU A 117 -5.14 0.18 -8.80
N MET A 118 -6.23 -0.59 -8.74
CA MET A 118 -6.21 -2.02 -9.12
C MET A 118 -6.44 -2.28 -10.61
N THR A 119 -6.73 -1.26 -11.43
CA THR A 119 -6.88 -1.40 -12.89
C THR A 119 -6.09 -0.32 -13.62
N LYS A 120 -5.57 -0.64 -14.81
CA LYS A 120 -4.81 0.33 -15.63
C LYS A 120 -5.68 1.51 -16.06
N ALA A 121 -6.94 1.25 -16.39
CA ALA A 121 -7.90 2.28 -16.77
C ALA A 121 -8.11 3.33 -15.66
N ASN A 122 -8.30 2.88 -14.41
CA ASN A 122 -8.48 3.81 -13.29
C ASN A 122 -7.19 4.57 -12.97
N ILE A 123 -6.02 3.92 -13.10
CA ILE A 123 -4.73 4.61 -12.93
C ILE A 123 -4.59 5.76 -13.93
N ILE A 124 -4.95 5.56 -15.20
CA ILE A 124 -4.93 6.63 -16.22
C ILE A 124 -5.92 7.75 -15.87
N ASP A 125 -7.15 7.39 -15.50
CA ASP A 125 -8.18 8.37 -15.13
C ASP A 125 -7.72 9.24 -13.95
N LEU A 126 -7.20 8.63 -12.89
CA LEU A 126 -6.66 9.33 -11.72
C LEU A 126 -5.46 10.21 -12.06
N GLU A 127 -4.56 9.76 -12.94
CA GLU A 127 -3.42 10.59 -13.37
C GLU A 127 -3.90 11.79 -14.20
N SER A 128 -4.89 11.61 -15.07
CA SER A 128 -5.46 12.69 -15.89
C SER A 128 -6.15 13.77 -15.05
N LYS A 129 -6.69 13.39 -13.88
CA LYS A 129 -7.29 14.29 -12.89
C LYS A 129 -6.27 14.92 -11.94
N GLY A 130 -5.01 14.50 -11.99
CA GLY A 130 -3.95 14.95 -11.09
C GLY A 130 -4.06 14.40 -9.66
N GLU A 131 -4.85 13.35 -9.44
CA GLU A 131 -5.02 12.71 -8.12
C GLU A 131 -3.83 11.83 -7.75
N ILE A 132 -3.11 11.35 -8.75
CA ILE A 132 -1.84 10.64 -8.60
C ILE A 132 -0.79 11.22 -9.55
N VAL A 133 0.48 11.02 -9.22
CA VAL A 133 1.61 11.37 -10.09
C VAL A 133 2.30 10.09 -10.53
N LEU A 134 2.37 9.89 -11.84
CA LEU A 134 3.18 8.82 -12.44
C LEU A 134 4.53 9.37 -12.88
N LEU A 135 5.58 8.58 -12.70
CA LEU A 135 6.85 8.86 -13.38
C LEU A 135 6.63 8.79 -14.89
N SER A 136 7.28 9.66 -15.65
CA SER A 136 7.08 9.75 -17.10
C SER A 136 7.36 8.41 -17.82
N SER A 137 8.27 7.59 -17.31
CA SER A 137 8.53 6.24 -17.81
C SER A 137 7.36 5.29 -17.55
N VAL A 138 6.81 5.30 -16.34
CA VAL A 138 5.64 4.48 -15.98
C VAL A 138 4.41 4.87 -16.80
N LYS A 139 4.19 6.18 -17.01
CA LYS A 139 3.09 6.68 -17.86
C LYS A 139 3.18 6.15 -19.29
N LYS A 140 4.36 6.23 -19.92
CA LYS A 140 4.58 5.71 -21.28
C LYS A 140 4.32 4.21 -21.38
N GLU A 141 4.77 3.43 -20.40
CA GLU A 141 4.48 1.99 -20.36
C GLU A 141 2.98 1.73 -20.22
N LEU A 142 2.29 2.47 -19.37
CA LEU A 142 0.85 2.32 -19.17
C LEU A 142 0.06 2.65 -20.45
N GLU A 143 0.44 3.72 -21.16
CA GLU A 143 -0.15 4.09 -22.46
C GLU A 143 0.09 3.02 -23.53
N LYS A 144 1.26 2.35 -23.53
CA LYS A 144 1.55 1.22 -24.45
C LYS A 144 0.63 0.02 -24.17
N LEU A 145 0.35 -0.27 -22.90
CA LEU A 145 -0.47 -1.41 -22.47
C LEU A 145 -1.97 -1.25 -22.75
N MET A 146 -2.42 -0.04 -23.07
CA MET A 146 -3.82 0.30 -23.28
C MET A 146 -4.18 0.50 -24.77
N LYS A 147 -3.20 0.27 -25.66
CA LYS A 147 -3.39 0.23 -27.12
C LYS A 147 -3.60 -1.19 -27.59
#